data_AF-A0A7S2GC73-F1
#
_entry.id   AF-A0A7S2GC73-F1
#
_cell.length_a   1.000
_cell.length_b   1.000
_cell.length_c   1.000
_cell.angle_alpha   90.00
_cell.angle_beta   90.00
_cell.angle_gamma   90.00
#
_symmetry.space_group_name_H-M   'P 1'
#
loop_
_entity.id
_entity.type
_entity.pdbx_description
1 polymer ?
#
loop_
_entity_poly.entity_id
_entity_poly.type
_entity_poly.pdbx_seq_one_letter_code
_entity_poly.pdbx_strand_id
1 'polypeptide(L)'
;VNAQFEALQNVFVAGSAASFYDTALGRRRVDRFDHAVNSGLAAGHNMTKEFANHDESLNMLYTHQPMFRNYMPAIDVICEAVGEIDSTLFRTVGVWQTTHGGQDEVLTENENSCLNRGIVYYLDDEDKIMGILLWNASDLLERSRETLRRQQKKRNVATSAQAFKRMIPLAPESWLTVHETRPTYVSLK
;
A
#
# COMPACT_ATOMS: atom_id res chain seq x y z
N VAL A 1 -19.90 5.36 -5.54
CA VAL A 1 -20.21 6.48 -4.64
C VAL A 1 -19.38 7.71 -4.96
N ASN A 2 -19.82 8.90 -4.54
CA ASN A 2 -19.04 10.13 -4.55
C ASN A 2 -17.98 10.13 -3.41
N ALA A 3 -17.28 11.25 -3.19
CA ALA A 3 -16.25 11.37 -2.14
C ALA A 3 -16.80 11.27 -0.71
N GLN A 4 -18.12 11.40 -0.54
CA GLN A 4 -18.85 11.31 0.72
C GLN A 4 -19.49 9.94 0.93
N PHE A 5 -19.20 8.97 0.06
CA PHE A 5 -19.76 7.62 0.10
C PHE A 5 -21.27 7.55 -0.21
N GLU A 6 -21.82 8.60 -0.81
CA GLU A 6 -23.21 8.65 -1.30
C GLU A 6 -23.29 8.13 -2.75
N ALA A 7 -24.31 7.31 -3.04
CA ALA A 7 -24.60 6.75 -4.36
C ALA A 7 -25.78 7.45 -5.04
N LEU A 8 -26.82 7.77 -4.27
CA LEU A 8 -27.98 8.58 -4.62
C LEU A 8 -28.33 9.42 -3.40
N GLN A 9 -29.19 10.43 -3.57
CA GLN A 9 -29.66 11.24 -2.45
C GLN A 9 -30.14 10.34 -1.29
N ASN A 10 -29.52 10.50 -0.12
CA ASN A 10 -29.81 9.75 1.10
C ASN A 10 -29.57 8.22 1.00
N VAL A 11 -28.79 7.77 0.01
CA VAL A 11 -28.40 6.36 -0.16
C VAL A 11 -26.87 6.27 -0.18
N PHE A 12 -26.31 5.62 0.83
CA PHE A 12 -24.87 5.45 1.00
C PHE A 12 -24.43 4.00 0.80
N VAL A 13 -23.20 3.80 0.32
CA VAL A 13 -22.62 2.46 0.14
C VAL A 13 -21.20 2.46 0.67
N ALA A 14 -20.86 1.50 1.54
CA ALA A 14 -19.56 1.34 2.16
C ALA A 14 -19.00 -0.09 1.98
N GLY A 15 -17.76 -0.29 2.41
CA GLY A 15 -17.09 -1.60 2.37
C GLY A 15 -16.94 -2.17 0.97
N SER A 16 -16.95 -3.50 0.87
CA SER A 16 -16.55 -4.23 -0.34
C SER A 16 -17.48 -4.01 -1.54
N ALA A 17 -18.69 -3.48 -1.33
CA ALA A 17 -19.64 -3.10 -2.37
C ALA A 17 -19.35 -1.70 -2.96
N ALA A 18 -18.62 -0.85 -2.24
CA ALA A 18 -18.39 0.53 -2.65
C ALA A 18 -17.28 0.61 -3.71
N SER A 19 -17.65 1.02 -4.93
CA SER A 19 -16.69 1.61 -5.86
C SER A 19 -16.52 3.09 -5.51
N PHE A 20 -15.35 3.45 -4.97
CA PHE A 20 -15.03 4.80 -4.48
C PHE A 20 -13.88 5.42 -5.27
N TYR A 21 -13.70 6.73 -5.16
CA TYR A 21 -12.56 7.43 -5.75
C TYR A 21 -11.41 7.47 -4.74
N ASP A 22 -10.41 6.63 -4.96
CA ASP A 22 -9.17 6.63 -4.21
C ASP A 22 -8.32 7.83 -4.65
N THR A 23 -7.96 8.68 -3.70
CA THR A 23 -7.23 9.91 -4.03
C THR A 23 -5.88 9.66 -4.66
N ALA A 24 -5.24 8.49 -4.46
CA ALA A 24 -3.94 8.13 -5.02
C ALA A 24 -4.06 7.30 -6.32
N LEU A 25 -5.09 6.47 -6.44
CA LEU A 25 -5.18 5.45 -7.50
C LEU A 25 -6.41 5.61 -8.41
N GLY A 26 -7.26 6.59 -8.16
CA GLY A 26 -8.47 6.82 -8.93
C GLY A 26 -9.61 5.88 -8.54
N ARG A 27 -10.52 5.59 -9.47
CA ARG A 27 -11.73 4.83 -9.16
C ARG A 27 -11.42 3.35 -8.93
N ARG A 28 -11.76 2.81 -7.75
CA ARG A 28 -11.57 1.38 -7.45
C ARG A 28 -12.55 0.84 -6.41
N ARG A 29 -12.50 -0.47 -6.20
CA ARG A 29 -13.25 -1.24 -5.20
C ARG A 29 -12.27 -2.20 -4.52
N VAL A 30 -12.29 -2.27 -3.19
CA VAL A 30 -11.39 -3.14 -2.44
C VAL A 30 -12.16 -3.95 -1.41
N ASP A 31 -11.73 -5.18 -1.17
CA ASP A 31 -12.28 -6.05 -0.13
C ASP A 31 -11.30 -6.13 1.04
N ARG A 32 -11.39 -5.17 1.95
CA ARG A 32 -10.44 -5.00 3.07
C ARG A 32 -11.21 -4.60 4.32
N PHE A 33 -10.88 -5.23 5.45
CA PHE A 33 -11.45 -4.87 6.75
C PHE A 33 -11.24 -3.39 7.08
N ASP A 34 -10.01 -2.88 6.88
CA ASP A 34 -9.66 -1.47 7.09
C ASP A 34 -10.51 -0.53 6.22
N HIS A 35 -10.81 -0.93 4.97
CA HIS A 35 -11.72 -0.17 4.11
C HIS A 35 -13.14 -0.17 4.67
N ALA A 36 -13.68 -1.33 5.03
CA ALA A 36 -15.05 -1.47 5.52
C ALA A 36 -15.30 -0.62 6.77
N VAL A 37 -14.36 -0.63 7.73
CA VAL A 37 -14.46 0.18 8.96
C VAL A 37 -14.43 1.68 8.63
N ASN A 38 -13.42 2.14 7.89
CA ASN A 38 -13.24 3.58 7.66
C ASN A 38 -14.29 4.16 6.70
N SER A 39 -14.70 3.40 5.68
CA SER A 39 -15.76 3.83 4.77
C SER A 39 -17.13 3.82 5.45
N GLY A 40 -17.40 2.85 6.32
CA GLY A 40 -18.61 2.81 7.13
C GLY A 40 -18.69 4.01 8.08
N LEU A 41 -17.58 4.37 8.72
CA LEU A 41 -17.49 5.57 9.56
C LEU A 41 -17.78 6.85 8.75
N ALA A 42 -17.16 7.01 7.58
CA ALA A 42 -17.39 8.16 6.72
C ALA A 42 -18.84 8.24 6.22
N ALA A 43 -19.40 7.12 5.76
CA ALA A 43 -20.79 7.03 5.33
C ALA A 43 -21.75 7.37 6.48
N GLY A 44 -21.58 6.74 7.66
CA GLY A 44 -22.42 6.99 8.83
C GLY A 44 -22.34 8.45 9.32
N HIS A 45 -21.15 9.03 9.34
CA HIS A 45 -20.96 10.45 9.63
C HIS A 45 -21.67 11.37 8.62
N ASN A 46 -21.72 10.98 7.35
CA ASN A 46 -22.40 11.76 6.32
C ASN A 46 -23.92 11.56 6.36
N MET A 47 -24.41 10.38 6.78
CA MET A 47 -25.83 10.11 7.00
C MET A 47 -26.44 10.97 8.12
N THR A 48 -25.70 11.29 9.18
CA THR A 48 -26.23 12.09 10.31
C THR A 48 -26.40 13.57 9.97
N LYS A 49 -25.94 14.03 8.81
CA LYS A 49 -25.97 15.46 8.43
C LYS A 49 -27.31 15.97 7.96
N GLU A 50 -28.19 15.08 7.51
CA GLU A 50 -29.57 15.44 7.20
C GLU A 50 -30.25 16.09 8.44
N PHE A 51 -29.80 15.71 9.65
CA PHE A 51 -30.26 16.28 10.92
C PHE A 51 -29.53 17.57 11.36
N ALA A 52 -28.46 17.97 10.68
CA ALA A 52 -27.56 19.06 11.08
C ALA A 52 -27.62 20.29 10.14
N ASN A 53 -28.83 20.70 9.75
CA ASN A 53 -29.09 21.90 8.94
C ASN A 53 -28.32 22.00 7.60
N HIS A 54 -27.95 20.87 6.99
CA HIS A 54 -27.32 20.81 5.66
C HIS A 54 -26.02 21.64 5.51
N ASP A 55 -25.23 21.78 6.58
CA ASP A 55 -23.90 22.41 6.45
C ASP A 55 -22.92 21.47 5.73
N GLU A 56 -22.69 21.74 4.44
CA GLU A 56 -21.78 20.96 3.60
C GLU A 56 -20.32 20.96 4.09
N SER A 57 -19.92 21.97 4.88
CA SER A 57 -18.56 22.05 5.43
C SER A 57 -18.28 20.95 6.45
N LEU A 58 -19.33 20.34 7.01
CA LEU A 58 -19.23 19.19 7.89
C LEU A 58 -18.97 17.88 7.13
N ASN A 59 -19.08 17.89 5.78
CA ASN A 59 -18.39 17.03 4.81
C ASN A 59 -17.26 16.10 5.32
N MET A 60 -17.50 14.82 5.69
CA MET A 60 -16.38 13.89 5.83
C MET A 60 -16.06 13.31 4.45
N LEU A 61 -15.01 13.85 3.84
CA LEU A 61 -14.48 13.36 2.58
C LEU A 61 -13.56 12.16 2.83
N TYR A 62 -13.77 11.08 2.10
CA TYR A 62 -12.96 9.88 2.23
C TYR A 62 -11.60 10.02 1.54
N THR A 63 -10.56 10.20 2.34
CA THR A 63 -9.16 10.32 1.86
C THR A 63 -8.26 9.22 2.42
N HIS A 64 -8.85 8.27 3.14
CA HIS A 64 -8.17 7.12 3.72
C HIS A 64 -7.56 6.22 2.64
N GLN A 65 -6.39 5.66 2.90
CA GLN A 65 -5.70 4.72 2.02
C GLN A 65 -5.82 3.32 2.63
N PRO A 66 -6.79 2.50 2.18
CA PRO A 66 -7.08 1.24 2.84
C PRO A 66 -5.93 0.26 2.74
N MET A 67 -5.58 -0.34 3.87
CA MET A 67 -4.53 -1.34 3.96
C MET A 67 -5.10 -2.75 4.13
N PHE A 68 -4.27 -3.78 3.91
CA PHE A 68 -4.51 -5.11 4.46
C PHE A 68 -3.33 -5.51 5.34
N ARG A 69 -3.59 -6.45 6.27
CA ARG A 69 -2.60 -7.09 7.13
C ARG A 69 -2.84 -8.58 7.15
N ASN A 70 -1.78 -9.37 7.09
CA ASN A 70 -1.78 -10.79 7.34
C ASN A 70 -0.63 -11.13 8.29
N TYR A 71 -0.93 -11.87 9.35
CA TYR A 71 0.09 -12.42 10.25
C TYR A 71 0.21 -13.92 10.01
N MET A 72 1.42 -14.34 9.62
CA MET A 72 1.79 -15.71 9.29
C MET A 72 2.71 -16.25 10.40
N PRO A 73 2.16 -16.74 11.52
CA PRO A 73 2.95 -17.13 12.70
C PRO A 73 3.91 -18.29 12.43
N ALA A 74 3.58 -19.17 11.47
CA ALA A 74 4.41 -20.33 11.14
C ALA A 74 5.80 -19.96 10.58
N ILE A 75 5.95 -18.75 10.04
CA ILE A 75 7.20 -18.24 9.48
C ILE A 75 7.60 -16.89 10.10
N ASP A 76 6.90 -16.47 11.16
CA ASP A 76 7.08 -15.18 11.84
C ASP A 76 7.08 -13.96 10.90
N VAL A 77 6.06 -13.89 10.04
CA VAL A 77 5.91 -12.80 9.07
C VAL A 77 4.63 -12.02 9.30
N ILE A 78 4.77 -10.71 9.44
CA ILE A 78 3.69 -9.74 9.28
C ILE A 78 3.82 -9.11 7.90
N CYS A 79 2.83 -9.38 7.06
CA CYS A 79 2.70 -8.79 5.74
C CYS A 79 1.61 -7.72 5.77
N GLU A 80 1.94 -6.51 5.36
CA GLU A 80 0.97 -5.42 5.22
C GLU A 80 1.10 -4.79 3.86
N ALA A 81 0.02 -4.22 3.33
CA ALA A 81 0.15 -3.47 2.09
C ALA A 81 -0.89 -2.37 1.95
N VAL A 82 -0.53 -1.38 1.14
CA VAL A 82 -1.38 -0.28 0.67
C VAL A 82 -1.32 -0.18 -0.84
N GLY A 83 -2.38 0.34 -1.46
CA GLY A 83 -2.48 0.46 -2.92
C GLY A 83 -2.94 -0.82 -3.62
N GLU A 84 -2.46 -1.06 -4.84
CA GLU A 84 -2.70 -2.25 -5.67
C GLU A 84 -1.49 -3.19 -5.64
N ILE A 85 -1.74 -4.47 -5.37
CA ILE A 85 -0.72 -5.50 -5.19
C ILE A 85 -0.99 -6.58 -6.24
N ASP A 86 -0.40 -6.41 -7.42
CA ASP A 86 -0.57 -7.30 -8.57
C ASP A 86 0.78 -7.57 -9.23
N SER A 87 1.34 -8.75 -9.02
CA SER A 87 2.63 -9.16 -9.60
C SER A 87 2.54 -9.58 -11.07
N THR A 88 1.33 -9.70 -11.62
CA THR A 88 1.10 -10.10 -13.01
C THR A 88 1.05 -8.89 -13.95
N LEU A 89 0.60 -7.75 -13.43
CA LEU A 89 0.51 -6.50 -14.19
C LEU A 89 1.69 -5.57 -13.91
N PHE A 90 2.27 -5.62 -12.70
CA PHE A 90 3.25 -4.64 -12.27
C PHE A 90 4.66 -5.22 -12.16
N ARG A 91 5.64 -4.43 -12.59
CA ARG A 91 7.04 -4.62 -12.21
C ARG A 91 7.16 -4.41 -10.70
N THR A 92 7.98 -5.23 -10.04
CA THR A 92 8.23 -5.07 -8.62
C THR A 92 9.69 -4.74 -8.33
N VAL A 93 9.88 -3.86 -7.36
CA VAL A 93 11.20 -3.54 -6.80
C VAL A 93 11.15 -3.84 -5.30
N GLY A 94 11.83 -4.91 -4.90
CA GLY A 94 12.01 -5.29 -3.50
C GLY A 94 13.27 -4.66 -2.91
N VAL A 95 13.11 -3.95 -1.80
CA VAL A 95 14.21 -3.40 -0.99
C VAL A 95 14.24 -4.16 0.33
N TRP A 96 15.35 -4.83 0.60
CA TRP A 96 15.49 -5.73 1.74
C TRP A 96 16.61 -5.29 2.65
N GLN A 97 16.38 -5.38 3.95
CA GLN A 97 17.42 -5.16 4.95
C GLN A 97 18.26 -6.43 5.06
N THR A 98 19.55 -6.30 4.77
CA THR A 98 20.52 -7.36 5.00
C THR A 98 20.78 -7.46 6.50
N THR A 99 20.69 -8.66 7.05
CA THR A 99 21.17 -8.96 8.39
C THR A 99 22.70 -8.93 8.37
N HIS A 100 23.31 -7.85 8.86
CA HIS A 100 24.69 -7.94 9.31
C HIS A 100 24.67 -8.78 10.59
N GLY A 101 25.04 -10.06 10.49
CA GLY A 101 25.38 -10.84 11.67
C GLY A 101 26.37 -10.02 12.50
N GLY A 102 26.06 -9.82 13.78
CA GLY A 102 27.09 -9.45 14.74
C GLY A 102 28.22 -10.47 14.65
N GLN A 103 29.44 -10.06 14.95
CA GLN A 103 30.68 -10.82 14.74
C GLN A 103 30.77 -12.20 15.43
N ASP A 104 29.70 -12.70 16.08
CA ASP A 104 29.71 -13.94 16.87
C ASP A 104 28.64 -14.99 16.47
N GLU A 105 27.87 -14.79 15.40
CA GLU A 105 26.97 -15.85 14.91
C GLU A 105 27.60 -16.62 13.75
N VAL A 106 28.03 -17.84 14.03
CA VAL A 106 28.39 -18.85 13.03
C VAL A 106 27.16 -19.06 12.13
N LEU A 107 27.19 -18.44 10.96
CA LEU A 107 26.22 -18.66 9.90
C LEU A 107 26.32 -20.13 9.46
N THR A 108 25.39 -20.95 9.92
CA THR A 108 25.16 -22.25 9.29
C THR A 108 24.54 -21.99 7.91
N GLU A 109 25.08 -22.63 6.88
CA GLU A 109 24.69 -22.53 5.47
C GLU A 109 23.26 -23.07 5.19
N ASN A 110 22.25 -22.51 5.88
CA ASN A 110 20.85 -22.62 5.49
C ASN A 110 20.44 -21.25 4.92
N GLU A 111 20.68 -21.09 3.62
CA GLU A 111 20.72 -19.85 2.82
C GLU A 111 19.38 -19.08 2.63
N ASN A 112 18.49 -18.99 3.62
CA ASN A 112 17.20 -18.28 3.49
C ASN A 112 16.95 -17.16 4.53
N SER A 113 17.94 -16.78 5.34
CA SER A 113 17.76 -15.84 6.47
C SER A 113 17.96 -14.34 6.14
N CYS A 114 18.26 -13.98 4.89
CA CYS A 114 18.63 -12.60 4.53
C CYS A 114 17.45 -11.66 4.22
N LEU A 115 16.22 -12.17 4.13
CA LEU A 115 15.02 -11.39 3.75
C LEU A 115 13.99 -11.30 4.90
N ASN A 116 14.44 -11.02 6.13
CA ASN A 116 13.54 -10.95 7.27
C ASN A 116 12.72 -9.66 7.31
N ARG A 117 13.20 -8.57 6.69
CA ARG A 117 12.53 -7.26 6.72
C ARG A 117 12.72 -6.52 5.41
N GLY A 118 11.62 -6.03 4.81
CA GLY A 118 11.67 -5.44 3.48
C GLY A 118 10.42 -4.67 3.06
N ILE A 119 10.55 -4.00 1.92
CA ILE A 119 9.50 -3.25 1.24
C ILE A 119 9.48 -3.69 -0.22
N VAL A 120 8.31 -3.99 -0.77
CA VAL A 120 8.13 -4.28 -2.20
C VAL A 120 7.24 -3.21 -2.81
N TYR A 121 7.78 -2.49 -3.79
CA TYR A 121 7.06 -1.51 -4.59
C TYR A 121 6.50 -2.17 -5.84
N TYR A 122 5.22 -1.99 -6.11
CA TYR A 122 4.54 -2.42 -7.34
C TYR A 122 4.42 -1.20 -8.26
N LEU A 123 4.95 -1.28 -9.48
CA LEU A 123 5.09 -0.18 -10.42
C LEU A 123 4.33 -0.47 -11.72
N ASP A 124 3.61 0.53 -12.23
CA ASP A 124 3.07 0.47 -13.59
C ASP A 124 4.17 0.68 -14.65
N ASP A 125 3.76 0.72 -15.91
CA ASP A 125 4.61 0.90 -17.08
C ASP A 125 5.26 2.30 -17.16
N GLU A 126 4.73 3.28 -16.45
CA GLU A 126 5.29 4.63 -16.30
C GLU A 126 6.13 4.78 -15.01
N ASP A 127 6.51 3.67 -14.36
CA ASP A 127 7.24 3.62 -13.09
C ASP A 127 6.48 4.28 -11.90
N LYS A 128 5.17 4.50 -12.00
CA LYS A 128 4.36 5.02 -10.89
C LYS A 128 4.06 3.91 -9.90
N ILE A 129 4.14 4.21 -8.61
CA ILE A 129 3.88 3.26 -7.53
C ILE A 129 2.38 2.97 -7.46
N MET A 130 1.98 1.76 -7.85
CA MET A 130 0.61 1.30 -7.75
C MET A 130 0.31 0.72 -6.37
N GLY A 131 1.30 0.12 -5.71
CA GLY A 131 1.17 -0.35 -4.34
C GLY A 131 2.50 -0.58 -3.64
N ILE A 132 2.42 -0.73 -2.32
CA ILE A 132 3.56 -0.91 -1.44
C ILE A 132 3.21 -2.02 -0.46
N LEU A 133 4.01 -3.09 -0.46
CA LEU A 133 3.94 -4.18 0.49
C LEU A 133 5.09 -4.07 1.49
N LEU A 134 4.79 -4.27 2.76
CA LEU A 134 5.69 -4.24 3.89
C LEU A 134 5.82 -5.66 4.44
N TRP A 135 7.06 -6.14 4.53
CA TRP A 135 7.41 -7.44 5.09
C TRP A 135 8.14 -7.21 6.40
N ASN A 136 7.52 -7.52 7.54
CA ASN A 136 8.04 -7.25 8.90
C ASN A 136 8.48 -5.77 9.10
N ALA A 137 7.79 -4.85 8.45
CA ALA A 137 8.11 -3.42 8.44
C ALA A 137 6.89 -2.53 8.79
N SER A 138 6.09 -2.98 9.76
CA SER A 138 4.81 -2.35 10.12
C SER A 138 4.89 -0.90 10.57
N ASP A 139 6.03 -0.52 11.15
CA ASP A 139 6.35 0.86 11.53
C ASP A 139 6.39 1.84 10.34
N LEU A 140 6.42 1.33 9.10
CA LEU A 140 6.47 2.12 7.88
C LEU A 140 5.12 2.28 7.17
N LEU A 141 4.02 1.78 7.73
CA LEU A 141 2.70 1.83 7.10
C LEU A 141 2.24 3.24 6.77
N GLU A 142 2.31 4.18 7.73
CA GLU A 142 1.88 5.57 7.50
C GLU A 142 2.76 6.27 6.46
N ARG A 143 4.08 6.04 6.50
CA ARG A 143 5.00 6.55 5.46
C ARG A 143 4.68 5.99 4.08
N SER A 144 4.22 4.73 4.01
CA SER A 144 3.80 4.10 2.76
C SER A 144 2.53 4.76 2.21
N ARG A 145 1.53 5.04 3.06
CA ARG A 145 0.34 5.81 2.68
C ARG A 145 0.69 7.21 2.17
N GLU A 146 1.60 7.91 2.83
CA GLU A 146 2.07 9.23 2.39
C GLU A 146 2.80 9.17 1.05
N THR A 147 3.66 8.18 0.85
CA THR A 147 4.42 7.98 -0.39
C THR A 147 3.45 7.77 -1.57
N LEU A 148 2.46 6.90 -1.41
CA LEU A 148 1.46 6.61 -2.43
C LEU A 148 0.59 7.84 -2.79
N ARG A 149 0.32 8.73 -1.82
CA ARG A 149 -0.39 10.00 -2.07
C ARG A 149 0.50 11.05 -2.74
N ARG A 150 1.76 11.19 -2.33
CA ARG A 150 2.66 12.26 -2.79
C ARG A 150 3.09 12.11 -4.26
N GLN A 151 3.26 10.89 -4.73
CA GLN A 151 3.72 10.62 -6.10
C GLN A 151 2.80 11.23 -7.18
N GLN A 152 1.50 11.42 -6.91
CA GLN A 152 0.60 12.04 -7.88
C GLN A 152 1.02 13.46 -8.28
N LYS A 153 1.82 14.13 -7.44
CA LYS A 153 2.32 15.47 -7.68
C LYS A 153 3.64 15.50 -8.46
N LYS A 154 4.32 14.36 -8.61
CA LYS A 154 5.65 14.27 -9.24
C LYS A 154 5.60 13.31 -10.42
N ARG A 155 5.83 13.83 -11.62
CA ARG A 155 5.68 13.12 -12.89
C ARG A 155 6.80 12.11 -13.20
N ASN A 156 7.86 12.08 -12.40
CA ASN A 156 9.04 11.23 -12.65
C ASN A 156 9.40 10.51 -11.34
N VAL A 157 9.00 9.24 -11.21
CA VAL A 157 9.55 8.34 -10.19
C VAL A 157 10.86 7.77 -10.75
N ALA A 158 11.78 7.42 -9.85
CA ALA A 158 13.16 7.13 -10.18
C ALA A 158 13.31 6.02 -11.24
N THR A 159 14.07 6.31 -12.31
CA THR A 159 14.32 5.40 -13.43
C THR A 159 15.20 4.19 -13.04
N SER A 160 15.84 4.22 -11.87
CA SER A 160 16.71 3.15 -11.38
C SER A 160 16.15 2.48 -10.13
N ALA A 161 16.14 1.15 -10.11
CA ALA A 161 15.70 0.35 -8.96
C ALA A 161 16.45 0.73 -7.66
N GLN A 162 17.72 1.14 -7.76
CA GLN A 162 18.53 1.54 -6.60
C GLN A 162 17.99 2.78 -5.86
N ALA A 163 17.29 3.67 -6.55
CA ALA A 163 16.73 4.88 -5.93
C ALA A 163 15.55 4.57 -4.98
N PHE A 164 14.95 3.39 -5.08
CA PHE A 164 13.90 2.96 -4.15
C PHE A 164 14.42 2.72 -2.72
N LYS A 165 15.74 2.55 -2.52
CA LYS A 165 16.36 2.55 -1.18
C LYS A 165 16.07 3.83 -0.38
N ARG A 166 15.87 4.96 -1.07
CA ARG A 166 15.64 6.29 -0.48
C ARG A 166 14.17 6.66 -0.41
N MET A 167 13.28 5.88 -1.02
CA MET A 167 11.86 6.24 -1.13
C MET A 167 11.18 6.18 0.23
N ILE A 168 11.36 5.08 0.96
CA ILE A 168 10.97 4.94 2.36
C ILE A 168 12.21 4.48 3.12
N PRO A 169 12.68 5.21 4.14
CA PRO A 169 13.89 4.84 4.85
C PRO A 169 13.63 3.60 5.72
N LEU A 170 14.06 2.45 5.21
CA LEU A 170 13.98 1.16 5.90
C LEU A 170 15.16 0.95 6.87
N ALA A 171 16.38 1.25 6.39
CA ALA A 171 17.65 1.15 7.11
C ALA A 171 18.71 2.02 6.36
N PRO A 172 19.93 2.19 6.88
CA PRO A 172 21.03 2.79 6.12
C PRO A 172 21.24 2.11 4.75
N GLU A 173 21.51 2.89 3.69
CA GLU A 173 21.58 2.38 2.31
C GLU A 173 22.61 1.27 2.08
N SER A 174 23.69 1.27 2.86
CA SER A 174 24.74 0.25 2.85
C SER A 174 24.23 -1.12 3.32
N TRP A 175 23.15 -1.15 4.10
CA TRP A 175 22.54 -2.39 4.61
C TRP A 175 21.43 -2.90 3.69
N LEU A 176 21.09 -2.16 2.63
CA LEU A 176 19.96 -2.49 1.77
C LEU A 176 20.40 -3.22 0.50
N THR A 177 19.71 -4.31 0.17
CA THR A 177 19.78 -4.98 -1.12
C THR A 177 18.52 -4.68 -1.92
N VAL A 178 18.65 -4.68 -3.25
CA VAL A 178 17.54 -4.36 -4.17
C VAL A 178 17.40 -5.51 -5.16
N HIS A 179 16.18 -6.00 -5.29
CA HIS A 179 15.80 -7.05 -6.22
C HIS A 179 14.69 -6.52 -7.13
N GLU A 180 14.86 -6.68 -8.45
CA GLU A 180 13.87 -6.29 -9.43
C GLU A 180 13.28 -7.53 -10.08
N THR A 181 11.96 -7.57 -10.18
CA THR A 181 11.23 -8.61 -10.90
C THR A 181 10.27 -7.95 -11.88
N ARG A 182 10.23 -8.46 -13.11
CA ARG A 182 9.29 -8.00 -14.14
C ARG A 182 8.22 -9.07 -14.38
N PRO A 183 7.00 -8.68 -14.77
CA PRO A 183 5.98 -9.66 -15.15
C PRO A 183 6.49 -10.52 -16.30
N THR A 184 6.35 -11.84 -16.16
CA THR A 184 6.65 -12.75 -17.26
C THR A 184 5.37 -12.91 -18.07
N TYR A 185 5.21 -12.16 -19.16
CA TYR A 185 4.08 -12.39 -20.07
C TYR A 185 4.27 -13.75 -20.73
N VAL A 186 3.54 -14.77 -20.27
CA VAL A 186 3.32 -15.98 -21.07
C VAL A 186 2.30 -15.59 -22.12
N SER A 187 2.79 -15.25 -23.32
CA SER A 187 1.93 -15.16 -24.50
C SER A 187 1.32 -16.55 -24.71
N LEU A 188 0.05 -16.70 -24.34
CA LEU A 188 -0.76 -17.81 -24.81
C LEU A 188 -0.89 -17.62 -26.33
N LYS A 189 -0.14 -18.43 -27.08
CA LYS A 189 -0.31 -18.60 -28.53
C LYS A 189 -1.55 -19.42 -28.82
#